data_AF-A0A554R4X5-F1
#
_entry.id   AF-A0A554R4X5-F1
#
_cell.length_a   1.000
_cell.length_b   1.000
_cell.length_c   1.000
_cell.angle_alpha   90.00
_cell.angle_beta   90.00
_cell.angle_gamma   90.00
#
_symmetry.space_group_name_H-M   'P 1'
#
loop_
_entity.id
_entity.type
_entity.pdbx_description
1 polymer ?
#
loop_
_entity_poly.entity_id
_entity_poly.type
_entity_poly.pdbx_seq_one_letter_code
_entity_poly.pdbx_strand_id
1 'polypeptide(L)' 'MNDHDEILTFALKWRHWNGGPAEDIFVQFGITPTQFFRRLRSILEFEEETDLAPDVAAELVYICDLRLNPVELRLAS' A
#
# COMPACT_ATOMS: atom_id res chain seq x y z
N MET A 1 19.11 1.35 1.14
CA MET A 1 17.68 1.67 0.99
C MET A 1 16.97 0.82 2.02
N ASN A 2 16.13 1.41 2.87
CA ASN A 2 15.40 0.65 3.89
C ASN A 2 14.17 0.02 3.23
N ASP A 3 13.72 -1.16 3.69
CA ASP A 3 12.49 -1.81 3.20
C ASP A 3 11.30 -0.83 3.18
N HIS A 4 11.29 0.13 4.11
CA HIS A 4 10.29 1.19 4.22
C HIS A 4 10.23 2.10 2.97
N ASP A 5 11.40 2.61 2.53
CA ASP A 5 11.51 3.50 1.37
C ASP A 5 11.11 2.77 0.08
N GLU A 6 11.45 1.48 -0.02
CA GLU A 6 11.10 0.65 -1.18
C GLU A 6 9.59 0.37 -1.23
N ILE A 7 8.96 0.09 -0.08
CA ILE A 7 7.51 -0.07 0.04
C ILE A 7 6.80 1.22 -0.38
N LEU A 8 7.23 2.38 0.12
CA LEU A 8 6.67 3.68 -0.24
C LEU A 8 6.85 3.98 -1.73
N THR A 9 8.06 3.77 -2.27
CA THR A 9 8.37 3.97 -3.69
C THR A 9 7.47 3.11 -4.58
N PHE A 10 7.29 1.83 -4.22
CA PHE A 10 6.41 0.93 -4.93
C PHE A 10 4.95 1.40 -4.86
N ALA A 11 4.47 1.72 -3.65
CA ALA A 11 3.09 2.18 -3.46
C ALA A 11 2.81 3.46 -4.26
N LEU A 12 3.72 4.42 -4.26
CA LEU A 12 3.63 5.67 -5.02
C LEU A 12 3.56 5.43 -6.53
N LYS A 13 4.38 4.50 -7.04
CA LYS A 13 4.37 4.12 -8.46
C LYS A 13 3.02 3.51 -8.85
N TRP A 14 2.43 2.69 -7.98
CA TRP A 14 1.26 1.88 -8.29
C TRP A 14 -0.07 2.44 -7.77
N ARG A 15 -0.08 3.62 -7.14
CA ARG A 15 -1.29 4.21 -6.54
C ARG A 15 -2.46 4.37 -7.52
N HIS A 16 -2.16 4.77 -8.75
CA HIS A 16 -3.14 4.93 -9.84
C HIS A 16 -3.80 3.61 -10.30
N TRP A 17 -3.30 2.47 -9.83
CA TRP A 17 -3.82 1.13 -10.10
C TRP A 17 -4.16 0.35 -8.82
N ASN A 18 -4.54 1.06 -7.75
CA ASN A 18 -4.95 0.47 -6.48
C ASN A 18 -3.88 -0.46 -5.84
N GLY A 19 -2.60 -0.08 -5.96
CA GLY A 19 -1.52 -0.72 -5.19
C GLY A 19 -0.81 -1.88 -5.87
N GLY A 20 -0.97 -2.05 -7.19
CA GLY A 20 -0.13 -2.93 -8.00
C GLY A 20 -0.47 -4.42 -7.92
N PRO A 21 0.06 -5.23 -8.85
CA PRO A 21 -0.25 -6.64 -8.97
C PRO A 21 0.43 -7.46 -7.87
N ALA A 22 -0.22 -8.56 -7.47
CA ALA A 22 0.28 -9.44 -6.42
C ALA A 22 1.62 -10.11 -6.77
N GLU A 23 1.84 -10.40 -8.04
CA GLU A 23 3.06 -11.02 -8.56
C GLU A 23 4.26 -10.08 -8.38
N ASP A 24 4.14 -8.81 -8.75
CA ASP A 24 5.23 -7.83 -8.58
C ASP A 24 5.58 -7.62 -7.10
N ILE A 25 4.56 -7.59 -6.23
CA ILE A 25 4.79 -7.51 -4.76
C ILE A 25 5.60 -8.72 -4.29
N PHE A 26 5.23 -9.92 -4.74
CA PHE A 26 5.93 -11.14 -4.33
C PHE A 26 7.36 -11.22 -4.89
N VAL A 27 7.55 -10.87 -6.16
CA VAL A 27 8.87 -10.87 -6.81
C VAL A 27 9.80 -9.85 -6.15
N GLN A 28 9.31 -8.67 -5.82
CA GLN A 28 10.14 -7.60 -5.28
C GLN A 28 10.40 -7.76 -3.78
N PHE A 29 9.39 -8.14 -2.99
CA PHE A 29 9.48 -8.12 -1.53
C PHE A 29 9.47 -9.50 -0.87
N GLY A 30 9.22 -10.58 -1.62
CA GLY A 30 9.14 -11.95 -1.09
C GLY A 30 8.00 -12.17 -0.09
N ILE A 31 7.00 -11.28 -0.05
CA ILE A 31 5.87 -11.31 0.89
C ILE A 31 4.54 -11.34 0.15
N THR A 32 3.49 -11.75 0.86
CA THR A 32 2.13 -11.73 0.33
C THR A 32 1.61 -10.28 0.18
N PRO A 33 0.64 -10.02 -0.72
CA PRO A 33 0.02 -8.70 -0.84
C PRO A 33 -0.55 -8.17 0.48
N THR A 34 -1.22 -9.01 1.26
CA THR A 34 -1.76 -8.64 2.57
C THR A 34 -0.67 -8.17 3.53
N GLN A 35 0.48 -8.85 3.57
CA GLN A 35 1.62 -8.44 4.39
C GLN A 35 2.19 -7.10 3.90
N PHE A 36 2.31 -6.91 2.59
CA PHE A 36 2.74 -5.65 2.00
C PHE A 36 1.84 -4.48 2.41
N PHE A 37 0.52 -4.59 2.21
CA PHE A 37 -0.41 -3.50 2.54
C PHE A 37 -0.52 -3.23 4.04
N ARG A 38 -0.33 -4.24 4.90
CA ARG A 38 -0.24 -4.03 6.37
C ARG A 38 1.02 -3.27 6.76
N ARG A 39 2.16 -3.59 6.15
CA ARG A 39 3.40 -2.84 6.37
C ARG A 39 3.24 -1.41 5.89
N LEU A 40 2.79 -1.20 4.65
CA LEU A 40 2.52 0.13 4.11
C LEU A 40 1.60 0.95 5.03
N ARG A 41 0.51 0.35 5.52
CA ARG A 41 -0.39 1.02 6.46
C ARG A 41 0.30 1.46 7.75
N SER A 42 1.14 0.59 8.31
CA SER A 42 1.93 0.93 9.51
C SER A 42 2.90 2.09 9.25
N ILE A 43 3.55 2.13 8.08
CA ILE A 43 4.44 3.23 7.71
C ILE A 43 3.65 4.56 7.70
N LEU A 44 2.48 4.58 7.06
CA LEU A 44 1.63 5.75 6.96
C LEU A 44 1.03 6.21 8.30
N GLU A 45 0.93 5.31 9.29
CA GLU A 45 0.36 5.61 10.62
C GLU A 45 1.40 6.13 11.62
N PHE A 46 2.65 5.66 11.54
CA PHE A 46 3.67 5.94 12.56
C PHE A 46 4.74 6.94 12.13
N GLU A 47 4.89 7.22 10.84
CA GLU A 47 5.88 8.19 10.36
C GLU A 47 5.25 9.58 10.23
N GLU A 48 5.37 10.37 11.30
CA GLU A 48 5.04 11.80 11.32
C GLU A 48 5.84 12.62 10.27
N GLU A 49 6.93 12.05 9.74
CA GLU A 49 7.85 12.65 8.76
C GLU A 49 7.85 11.92 7.40
N THR A 50 6.77 11.22 7.01
CA THR A 50 6.66 10.92 5.58
C THR A 50 6.61 12.24 4.82
N ASP A 51 7.59 12.49 3.95
CA ASP A 51 7.68 13.67 3.07
C ASP A 51 6.59 13.66 1.97
N LEU A 52 5.49 12.94 2.24
CA LEU A 52 4.34 12.76 1.39
C LEU A 52 3.38 13.93 1.55
N ALA A 53 2.88 14.43 0.42
CA ALA A 53 1.77 15.36 0.45
C ALA A 53 0.54 14.69 1.13
N PRO A 54 -0.23 15.42 1.96
CA PRO A 54 -1.33 14.84 2.74
C PRO A 54 -2.40 14.13 1.90
N ASP A 55 -2.66 14.62 0.69
CA ASP A 55 -3.58 14.01 -0.27
C ASP A 55 -3.08 12.65 -0.78
N VAL A 56 -1.77 12.54 -1.03
CA VAL A 56 -1.14 11.29 -1.44
C VAL A 56 -1.13 10.27 -0.29
N ALA A 57 -0.83 10.71 0.93
CA ALA A 57 -0.89 9.84 2.10
C ALA A 57 -2.31 9.30 2.31
N ALA A 58 -3.34 10.15 2.21
CA ALA A 58 -4.73 9.75 2.31
C ALA A 58 -5.16 8.77 1.19
N GLU A 59 -4.70 8.98 -0.05
CA GLU A 59 -4.92 8.06 -1.17
C GLU A 59 -4.33 6.66 -0.87
N LEU A 60 -3.10 6.60 -0.38
CA LEU A 60 -2.43 5.33 -0.06
C LEU A 60 -3.11 4.61 1.12
N VAL A 61 -3.55 5.35 2.14
CA VAL A 61 -4.36 4.85 3.26
C VAL A 61 -5.63 4.18 2.75
N TYR A 62 -6.35 4.84 1.83
CA TYR A 62 -7.56 4.29 1.22
C TYR A 62 -7.28 2.99 0.43
N ILE A 63 -6.20 2.96 -0.36
CA ILE A 63 -5.79 1.76 -1.09
C ILE A 63 -5.46 0.60 -0.14
N CYS A 64 -4.76 0.87 0.96
CA CYS A 64 -4.50 -0.13 2.00
C CYS A 64 -5.81 -0.72 2.53
N ASP A 65 -6.79 0.11 2.89
CA ASP A 65 -8.07 -0.36 3.45
C ASP A 65 -8.83 -1.22 2.45
N LEU A 66 -8.90 -0.79 1.18
CA LEU A 66 -9.52 -1.54 0.08
C LEU A 66 -8.88 -2.93 -0.09
N ARG A 67 -7.54 -3.00 -0.02
CA ARG A 67 -6.77 -4.23 -0.27
C ARG A 67 -6.75 -5.17 0.92
N LEU A 68 -6.86 -4.63 2.14
CA LEU A 68 -6.93 -5.41 3.38
C LEU A 68 -8.34 -5.88 3.71
N ASN A 69 -9.37 -5.23 3.17
CA ASN A 69 -10.77 -5.61 3.35
C ASN A 69 -11.49 -5.96 2.02
N PRO A 70 -11.11 -7.06 1.34
CA PRO A 70 -11.68 -7.45 0.05
C PRO A 70 -13.14 -7.96 0.13
N VAL A 71 -13.78 -7.92 1.30
CA VAL A 71 -15.17 -8.40 1.47
C VAL A 71 -16.18 -7.40 0.91
N GLU A 72 -15.90 -6.09 0.96
CA GLU A 72 -16.87 -5.06 0.54
C GLU A 72 -17.08 -4.98 -0.98
N LEU A 73 -16.08 -5.34 -1.80
CA LEU A 73 -16.19 -5.34 -3.27
C LEU A 73 -17.11 -6.45 -3.82
N ARG A 74 -17.47 -7.45 -3.02
CA ARG A 74 -18.27 -8.61 -3.47
C ARG A 74 -19.78 -8.46 -3.26
N LEU A 75 -20.20 -7.42 -2.52
CA LEU A 75 -21.61 -7.18 -2.16
C LEU A 75 -22.24 -6.03 -2.97
N ALA A 76 -21.48 -5.34 -3.81
CA ALA A 76 -21.95 -4.28 -4.70
C ALA A 76 -22.33 -4.81 -6.11
N SER A 77 -22.83 -6.05 -6.20
CA SER A 77 -23.28 -6.69 -7.46
C SER A 77 -24.80 -6.74 -7.57
#